data_AF-A0A9P9A0N5-F1
#
_entry.id   AF-A0A9P9A0N5-F1
#
_cell.length_a   1.000
_cell.length_b   1.000
_cell.length_c   1.000
_cell.angle_alpha   90.00
_cell.angle_beta   90.00
_cell.angle_gamma   90.00
#
_symmetry.space_group_name_H-M   'P 1'
#
loop_
_entity.id
_entity.type
_entity.pdbx_description
1 polymer ?
#
loop_
_entity_poly.entity_id
_entity_poly.type
_entity_poly.pdbx_seq_one_letter_code
_entity_poly.pdbx_strand_id
1 'polypeptide(L)'
;RCLETEGRIREAVEVLEHVVAVRESTLVHPSRLASQHELARAYQANGQIKEAVEMLKHVVAVKVIFISPGHPSRIVSEVILA
;
A
#
# COMPACT_ATOMS: atom_id res chain seq x y z
N ARG A 1 -17.02 -8.82 23.72
CA ARG A 1 -16.12 -9.36 22.66
C ARG A 1 -16.01 -8.44 21.44
N CYS A 2 -17.05 -7.74 20.99
CA CYS A 2 -16.97 -6.86 19.81
C CYS A 2 -16.05 -5.63 19.98
N LEU A 3 -15.96 -5.06 21.18
CA LEU A 3 -15.13 -3.87 21.45
C LEU A 3 -13.61 -4.15 21.37
N GLU A 4 -13.16 -5.34 21.78
CA GLU A 4 -11.74 -5.73 21.67
C GLU A 4 -11.33 -5.89 20.21
N THR A 5 -12.21 -6.40 19.35
CA THR A 5 -11.95 -6.50 17.92
C THR A 5 -11.94 -5.15 17.23
N GLU A 6 -12.86 -4.24 17.59
CA GLU A 6 -12.86 -2.87 17.05
C GLU A 6 -11.62 -2.07 17.47
N GLY A 7 -11.20 -2.19 18.73
CA GLY A 7 -9.97 -1.57 19.23
C GLY A 7 -8.74 -2.02 18.44
N ARG A 8 -8.59 -3.32 18.23
CA ARG A 8 -7.46 -3.89 17.47
C ARG A 8 -7.46 -3.49 16.00
N ILE A 9 -8.63 -3.32 15.39
CA ILE A 9 -8.75 -2.85 14.00
C ILE A 9 -8.29 -1.40 13.90
N ARG A 10 -8.69 -0.54 14.84
CA ARG A 10 -8.24 0.85 14.89
C ARG A 10 -6.73 0.98 15.09
N GLU A 11 -6.17 0.22 16.02
CA GLU A 11 -4.71 0.20 16.23
C GLU A 11 -3.95 -0.24 14.96
N ALA A 12 -4.49 -1.23 14.23
CA ALA A 12 -3.89 -1.67 12.97
C ALA A 12 -3.90 -0.57 11.91
N VAL A 13 -4.98 0.22 11.81
CA VAL A 13 -5.06 1.38 10.91
C VAL A 13 -3.98 2.40 11.25
N GLU A 14 -3.88 2.83 12.52
CA GLU A 14 -2.92 3.86 12.94
C GLU A 14 -1.46 3.43 12.69
N VAL A 15 -1.11 2.17 12.97
CA VAL A 15 0.22 1.62 12.69
C VAL A 15 0.50 1.59 11.19
N LEU A 16 -0.46 1.15 10.38
CA LEU A 16 -0.29 1.05 8.94
C LEU A 16 -0.20 2.43 8.26
N GLU A 17 -0.93 3.44 8.74
CA GLU A 17 -0.78 4.85 8.32
C GLU A 17 0.64 5.35 8.55
N HIS A 18 1.21 5.07 9.73
CA HIS A 18 2.58 5.46 10.05
C HIS A 18 3.60 4.74 9.14
N VAL A 19 3.42 3.44 8.90
CA VAL A 19 4.29 2.67 8.00
C VAL A 19 4.24 3.21 6.58
N VAL A 20 3.05 3.56 6.09
CA VAL A 20 2.91 4.17 4.75
C VAL A 20 3.61 5.52 4.71
N ALA A 21 3.38 6.40 5.69
CA ALA A 21 4.01 7.73 5.76
C ALA A 21 5.55 7.66 5.78
N VAL A 22 6.14 6.76 6.57
CA VAL A 22 7.59 6.56 6.61
C VAL A 22 8.12 5.99 5.29
N ARG A 23 7.33 5.15 4.61
CA ARG A 23 7.68 4.61 3.29
C ARG A 23 7.42 5.61 2.15
N GLU A 24 6.72 6.71 2.39
CA GLU A 24 6.59 7.79 1.39
C GLU A 24 7.87 8.61 1.26
N SER A 25 8.68 8.72 2.32
CA SER A 25 9.95 9.44 2.33
C SER A 25 11.14 8.62 1.84
N THR A 26 10.95 7.31 1.62
CA THR A 26 11.97 6.38 1.11
C THR A 26 11.62 5.91 -0.29
N LEU A 27 12.65 5.75 -1.14
CA LEU A 27 12.57 5.46 -2.58
C LEU A 27 11.45 4.48 -2.95
N VAL A 28 10.74 4.76 -4.05
CA VAL A 28 9.60 3.99 -4.60
C VAL A 28 9.96 2.51 -4.74
N HIS A 29 9.64 1.70 -3.73
CA HIS A 29 9.97 0.28 -3.67
C HIS A 29 8.67 -0.55 -3.61
N PRO A 30 8.62 -1.76 -4.21
CA PRO A 30 7.48 -2.68 -4.13
C PRO A 30 6.94 -2.92 -2.70
N SER A 31 7.79 -2.79 -1.68
CA SER A 31 7.41 -2.87 -0.27
C SER A 31 6.43 -1.77 0.16
N ARG A 32 6.47 -0.58 -0.44
CA ARG A 32 5.50 0.50 -0.20
C ARG A 32 4.09 0.10 -0.65
N LEU A 33 3.97 -0.51 -1.83
CA LEU A 33 2.68 -0.95 -2.37
C LEU A 33 2.04 -2.05 -1.52
N ALA A 34 2.85 -2.95 -0.96
CA ALA A 34 2.35 -3.96 -0.03
C ALA A 34 1.74 -3.33 1.23
N SER A 35 2.41 -2.33 1.83
CA SER A 35 1.89 -1.63 3.01
C SER A 35 0.63 -0.83 2.73
N GLN A 36 0.54 -0.13 1.60
CA GLN A 36 -0.67 0.59 1.19
C GLN A 36 -1.85 -0.37 0.93
N HIS A 37 -1.58 -1.56 0.40
CA HIS A 37 -2.62 -2.58 0.23
C HIS A 37 -3.15 -3.09 1.58
N GLU A 38 -2.27 -3.37 2.54
CA GLU A 38 -2.69 -3.78 3.88
C GLU A 38 -3.45 -2.68 4.62
N LEU A 39 -3.05 -1.40 4.46
CA LEU A 39 -3.78 -0.27 5.03
C LEU A 39 -5.19 -0.14 4.44
N ALA A 40 -5.36 -0.37 3.14
CA ALA A 40 -6.69 -0.40 2.54
C ALA A 40 -7.58 -1.52 3.10
N ARG A 41 -7.00 -2.70 3.38
CA ARG A 41 -7.72 -3.80 4.05
C ARG A 41 -8.12 -3.43 5.48
N ALA A 42 -7.24 -2.73 6.21
CA ALA A 42 -7.54 -2.25 7.56
C ALA A 42 -8.66 -1.21 7.57
N TYR A 43 -8.64 -0.24 6.65
CA TYR A 43 -9.74 0.71 6.46
C TYR A 43 -11.07 0.01 6.14
N GLN A 44 -11.06 -1.01 5.28
CA GLN A 44 -12.25 -1.79 4.98
C GLN A 44 -12.81 -2.48 6.23
N ALA A 45 -11.95 -3.10 7.03
CA ALA A 45 -12.34 -3.75 8.29
C ALA A 45 -12.86 -2.74 9.34
N ASN A 46 -12.37 -1.50 9.30
CA ASN A 46 -12.80 -0.42 10.18
C ASN A 46 -14.05 0.34 9.67
N GLY A 47 -14.65 -0.09 8.54
CA GLY A 47 -15.80 0.59 7.94
C GLY A 47 -15.47 1.90 7.19
N GLN A 48 -14.18 2.24 7.06
CA GLN A 48 -13.68 3.41 6.32
C GLN A 48 -13.57 3.09 4.82
N ILE A 49 -14.71 2.82 4.20
CA ILE A 49 -14.76 2.29 2.83
C ILE A 49 -14.22 3.29 1.80
N LYS A 50 -14.42 4.60 1.98
CA LYS A 50 -13.95 5.62 1.03
C LYS A 50 -12.43 5.67 0.99
N GLU A 51 -11.81 5.66 2.16
CA GLU A 51 -10.37 5.70 2.39
C GLU A 51 -9.70 4.45 1.83
N ALA A 52 -10.31 3.27 2.04
CA ALA A 52 -9.86 2.01 1.44
C ALA A 52 -9.86 2.08 -0.10
N VAL A 53 -10.92 2.63 -0.71
CA VAL A 53 -11.05 2.74 -2.17
C VAL A 53 -10.01 3.70 -2.76
N GLU A 54 -9.84 4.88 -2.17
CA GLU A 54 -8.85 5.85 -2.65
C GLU A 54 -7.42 5.29 -2.56
N MET A 55 -7.11 4.55 -1.50
CA MET A 55 -5.82 3.90 -1.35
C MET A 55 -5.57 2.81 -2.38
N LEU A 56 -6.58 1.97 -2.67
CA LEU A 56 -6.47 0.94 -3.71
C LEU A 56 -6.31 1.55 -5.11
N LYS A 57 -6.98 2.66 -5.41
CA LYS A 57 -6.78 3.39 -6.67
C LYS A 57 -5.33 3.85 -6.83
N HIS A 58 -4.74 4.39 -5.77
CA HIS A 58 -3.33 4.80 -5.78
C HIS A 58 -2.40 3.61 -6.01
N VAL A 59 -2.61 2.49 -5.30
CA VAL A 59 -1.82 1.26 -5.48
C VAL A 59 -1.89 0.73 -6.91
N VAL A 60 -3.09 0.73 -7.52
CA VAL A 60 -3.27 0.30 -8.91
C VAL A 60 -2.55 1.24 -9.88
N ALA A 61 -2.71 2.56 -9.72
CA ALA A 61 -2.06 3.55 -10.57
C ALA A 61 -0.53 3.40 -10.57
N VAL A 62 0.08 3.21 -9.39
CA VAL A 62 1.52 3.01 -9.26
C VAL A 62 1.98 1.66 -9.82
N LYS A 63 1.19 0.58 -9.63
CA LYS A 63 1.49 -0.74 -10.24
C LYS A 63 1.49 -0.67 -11.77
N VAL A 64 0.55 0.05 -12.38
CA VAL A 64 0.51 0.24 -13.84
C VAL A 64 1.78 0.94 -14.33
N ILE A 65 2.27 1.95 -13.61
CA ILE A 65 3.54 2.63 -13.93
C ILE A 65 4.72 1.65 -13.87
N PHE A 66 4.76 0.77 -12.88
CA PHE A 66 5.85 -0.20 -12.70
C PHE A 66 5.85 -1.32 -13.75
N ILE A 67 4.68 -1.74 -14.22
CA ILE A 67 4.53 -2.80 -15.24
C ILE A 67 4.75 -2.25 -16.66
N SER A 68 4.61 -0.93 -16.84
CA SER A 68 4.79 -0.27 -18.13
C SER A 68 6.19 -0.52 -18.72
N PRO A 69 6.28 -0.91 -20.00
CA PRO A 69 7.52 -1.36 -20.64
C PRO A 69 8.67 -0.33 -20.69
N GLY A 70 8.41 0.95 -20.39
CA GLY A 70 9.43 2.01 -20.33
C GLY A 70 9.92 2.36 -18.91
N HIS A 71 9.48 1.66 -17.87
CA HIS A 71 9.79 2.06 -16.50
C HIS A 71 11.20 1.63 -16.06
N PRO A 72 12.00 2.52 -15.44
CA PRO A 72 13.39 2.23 -15.07
C PRO A 72 13.60 0.96 -14.24
N SER A 73 12.69 0.63 -13.32
CA SER A 73 12.78 -0.58 -12.51
C SER A 73 12.57 -1.88 -13.31
N ARG A 74 11.77 -1.84 -14.38
CA ARG A 74 11.58 -2.95 -15.31
C ARG A 74 12.81 -3.11 -16.19
N ILE A 75 13.33 -2.00 -16.73
CA ILE A 75 14.56 -1.99 -17.54
C ILE A 75 15.73 -2.57 -16.74
N VAL A 76 15.89 -2.18 -15.47
CA VAL A 76 16.92 -2.73 -14.59
C VAL A 76 16.72 -4.23 -14.35
N SER A 77 15.47 -4.69 -14.16
CA SER A 77 15.20 -6.14 -14.02
C SER A 77 15.48 -6.92 -15.30
N GLU A 78 15.13 -6.37 -16.48
CA GLU A 78 15.41 -6.98 -17.78
C GLU A 78 16.91 -7.01 -18.09
N VAL A 79 17.65 -5.95 -17.77
CA VAL A 79 19.11 -5.87 -17.97
C VAL A 79 19.87 -6.82 -17.02
N ILE A 80 19.38 -7.03 -15.79
CA ILE A 80 20.01 -7.96 -14.84
C ILE A 80 19.74 -9.44 -15.21
N LEU A 81 18.67 -9.71 -15.96
CA LEU A 81 18.29 -11.07 -16.40
C LEU A 81 18.83 -11.45 -17.79
N ALA A 82 19.48 -10.53 -18.51
CA ALA A 82 20.09 -10.74 -19.83
C ALA A 82 21.60 -11.00 -19.71
#